data_AF-A0A349KT19-F1
#
_entry.id   AF-A0A349KT19-F1
#
_cell.length_a   1.000
_cell.length_b   1.000
_cell.length_c   1.000
_cell.angle_alpha   90.00
_cell.angle_beta   90.00
_cell.angle_gamma   90.00
#
_symmetry.space_group_name_H-M   'P 1'
#
loop_
_entity.id
_entity.type
_entity.pdbx_description
1 polymer ?
#
loop_
_entity_poly.entity_id
_entity_poly.type
_entity_poly.pdbx_seq_one_letter_code
_entity_poly.pdbx_strand_id
1 'polypeptide(L)'
;MAQNWKGTAFNQVPHSKNEIHGDKVAKHFGFKGGLVPGVTVSAYLLHPAALSYGMDFLERGFAHVRVNSPLYDEQAFEIHIENQIG
;
A
#
# COMPACT_ATOMS: atom_id res chain seq x y z
N MET A 1 -17.11 -12.81 1.67
CA MET A 1 -15.71 -13.19 1.95
C MET A 1 -14.81 -12.39 1.03
N ALA A 2 -13.74 -11.81 1.56
CA ALA A 2 -12.80 -11.05 0.75
C ALA A 2 -11.99 -11.96 -0.18
N GLN A 3 -11.48 -11.42 -1.29
CA GLN A 3 -10.69 -12.18 -2.25
C GLN A 3 -9.27 -11.61 -2.35
N ASN A 4 -8.31 -12.47 -2.70
CA ASN A 4 -6.96 -12.04 -3.04
C ASN A 4 -7.02 -10.94 -4.12
N TRP A 5 -6.05 -10.05 -4.07
CA TRP A 5 -5.99 -8.91 -4.97
C TRP A 5 -4.57 -8.70 -5.48
N LYS A 6 -4.44 -7.97 -6.58
CA LYS A 6 -3.15 -7.63 -7.17
C LYS A 6 -3.23 -6.28 -7.85
N GLY A 7 -2.09 -5.64 -7.99
CA GLY A 7 -2.01 -4.36 -8.65
C GLY A 7 -0.59 -3.97 -9.02
N THR A 8 -0.49 -2.78 -9.58
CA THR A 8 0.77 -2.09 -9.83
C THR A 8 0.81 -0.89 -8.91
N ALA A 9 1.89 -0.77 -8.14
CA ALA A 9 2.03 0.31 -7.19
C ALA A 9 2.21 1.65 -7.91
N PHE A 10 1.67 2.71 -7.32
CA PHE A 10 1.75 4.06 -7.86
C PHE A 10 2.23 5.05 -6.80
N ASN A 11 3.36 5.69 -7.08
CA ASN A 11 3.88 6.77 -6.27
C ASN A 11 3.18 8.09 -6.64
N GLN A 12 2.23 8.49 -5.81
CA GLN A 12 1.41 9.68 -6.03
C GLN A 12 2.15 10.99 -5.74
N VAL A 13 3.34 10.92 -5.11
CA VAL A 13 4.01 12.09 -4.51
C VAL A 13 5.52 12.15 -4.77
N PRO A 14 6.00 11.91 -6.01
CA PRO A 14 7.44 11.88 -6.31
C PRO A 14 8.17 13.22 -6.08
N HIS A 15 7.41 14.31 -5.95
CA HIS A 15 7.91 15.67 -5.75
C HIS A 15 7.39 16.32 -4.45
N SER A 16 6.94 15.53 -3.48
CA SER A 16 6.51 16.07 -2.19
C SER A 16 7.69 16.56 -1.34
N LYS A 17 7.38 17.36 -0.31
CA LYS A 17 8.36 17.79 0.69
C LYS A 17 8.99 16.63 1.47
N ASN A 18 8.32 15.49 1.58
CA ASN A 18 8.92 14.28 2.12
C ASN A 18 9.71 13.57 1.01
N GLU A 19 10.95 14.00 0.84
CA GLU A 19 11.75 13.67 -0.34
C GLU A 19 12.15 12.19 -0.45
N ILE A 20 11.90 11.35 0.57
CA ILE A 20 12.09 9.89 0.46
C ILE A 20 11.22 9.25 -0.63
N HIS A 21 10.15 9.94 -1.04
CA HIS A 21 9.31 9.56 -2.19
C HIS A 21 9.90 9.98 -3.54
N GLY A 22 10.96 10.80 -3.54
CA GLY A 22 11.69 11.22 -4.72
C GLY A 22 12.95 10.38 -4.94
N ASP A 23 13.28 10.15 -6.21
CA ASP A 23 14.40 9.28 -6.61
C ASP A 23 15.76 9.70 -6.04
N LYS A 24 16.06 10.99 -6.03
CA LYS A 24 17.36 11.51 -5.63
C LYS A 24 17.68 11.18 -4.17
N VAL A 25 16.75 11.50 -3.27
CA VAL A 25 16.94 11.30 -1.83
C VAL A 25 16.82 9.82 -1.48
N ALA A 26 15.86 9.08 -2.08
CA ALA A 26 15.76 7.65 -1.86
C ALA A 26 17.06 6.90 -2.24
N LYS A 27 17.64 7.21 -3.40
CA LYS A 27 18.92 6.62 -3.84
C LYS A 27 20.08 7.02 -2.92
N HIS A 28 20.10 8.24 -2.40
CA HIS A 28 21.11 8.68 -1.42
C HIS A 28 21.08 7.83 -0.14
N PHE A 29 19.89 7.39 0.30
CA PHE A 29 19.71 6.49 1.44
C PHE A 29 19.86 4.99 1.08
N GLY A 30 20.26 4.66 -0.15
CA GLY A 30 20.50 3.28 -0.59
C GLY A 30 19.27 2.53 -1.10
N PHE A 31 18.13 3.20 -1.30
CA PHE A 31 16.96 2.60 -1.96
C PHE A 31 17.12 2.60 -3.49
N LYS A 32 16.33 1.77 -4.18
CA LYS A 32 16.40 1.66 -5.66
C LYS A 32 15.83 2.89 -6.38
N GLY A 33 14.89 3.59 -5.75
CA GLY A 33 14.16 4.74 -6.28
C GLY A 33 13.17 5.26 -5.24
N GLY A 34 12.36 6.26 -5.61
CA GLY A 34 11.34 6.85 -4.76
C GLY A 34 10.41 5.79 -4.16
N LEU A 35 10.18 5.88 -2.85
CA LEU A 35 9.30 4.94 -2.15
C LEU A 35 7.83 5.31 -2.36
N VAL A 36 6.96 4.34 -2.56
CA VAL A 36 5.52 4.56 -2.48
C VAL A 36 5.15 4.88 -1.02
N PRO A 37 4.29 5.88 -0.75
CA PRO A 37 3.91 6.22 0.63
C PRO A 37 3.31 5.05 1.40
N GLY A 38 3.70 4.90 2.67
CA GLY A 38 3.17 3.83 3.52
C GLY A 38 1.65 3.86 3.68
N VAL A 39 1.05 5.07 3.66
CA VAL A 39 -0.42 5.23 3.63
C VAL A 39 -1.04 4.68 2.35
N THR A 40 -0.37 4.86 1.20
CA THR A 40 -0.82 4.28 -0.09
C THR A 40 -0.71 2.75 -0.06
N VAL A 41 0.40 2.21 0.46
CA VAL A 41 0.55 0.75 0.65
C VAL A 41 -0.53 0.20 1.58
N SER A 42 -0.83 0.91 2.67
CA SER A 42 -1.91 0.55 3.59
C SER A 42 -3.28 0.58 2.90
N ALA A 43 -3.53 1.55 2.03
CA ALA A 43 -4.76 1.62 1.26
C ALA A 43 -4.91 0.41 0.31
N TYR A 44 -3.83 -0.06 -0.33
CA TYR A 44 -3.87 -1.29 -1.12
C TYR A 44 -4.27 -2.50 -0.26
N LEU A 45 -3.67 -2.66 0.93
CA LEU A 45 -4.00 -3.73 1.86
C LEU A 45 -5.47 -3.73 2.30
N LEU A 46 -6.08 -2.55 2.42
CA LEU A 46 -7.49 -2.42 2.82
C LEU A 46 -8.48 -2.54 1.65
N HIS A 47 -8.01 -2.43 0.42
CA HIS A 47 -8.86 -2.43 -0.76
C HIS A 47 -9.76 -3.68 -0.89
N PRO A 48 -9.27 -4.91 -0.68
CA PRO A 48 -10.13 -6.09 -0.75
C PRO A 48 -11.24 -6.08 0.31
N ALA A 49 -10.97 -5.56 1.51
CA ALA A 49 -11.97 -5.44 2.56
C ALA A 49 -13.04 -4.40 2.17
N ALA A 50 -12.63 -3.24 1.67
CA ALA A 50 -13.54 -2.21 1.19
C ALA A 50 -14.45 -2.71 0.05
N LEU A 51 -13.93 -3.46 -0.91
CA LEU A 51 -14.73 -4.07 -1.99
C LEU A 51 -15.72 -5.12 -1.47
N SER A 52 -15.35 -5.87 -0.45
CA SER A 52 -16.09 -7.07 -0.02
C SER A 52 -17.17 -6.76 1.01
N TYR A 53 -16.93 -5.76 1.86
CA TYR A 53 -17.81 -5.39 2.97
C TYR A 53 -18.44 -4.00 2.79
N GLY A 54 -18.04 -3.24 1.77
CA GLY A 54 -18.66 -1.98 1.40
C GLY A 54 -18.67 -0.95 2.54
N MET A 55 -19.82 -0.28 2.71
CA MET A 55 -19.98 0.81 3.68
C MET A 55 -19.75 0.38 5.12
N ASP A 56 -20.08 -0.86 5.50
CA ASP A 56 -19.85 -1.33 6.87
C ASP A 56 -18.37 -1.26 7.26
N PHE A 57 -17.48 -1.60 6.32
CA PHE A 57 -16.03 -1.46 6.54
C PHE A 57 -15.59 0.01 6.50
N LEU A 58 -16.15 0.84 5.62
CA LEU A 58 -15.78 2.26 5.55
C LEU A 58 -16.23 3.06 6.77
N GLU A 59 -17.35 2.69 7.39
CA GLU A 59 -17.89 3.38 8.56
C GLU A 59 -17.22 2.94 9.87
N ARG A 60 -16.90 1.65 10.01
CA ARG A 60 -16.49 1.06 11.31
C ARG A 60 -15.29 0.12 11.23
N GLY A 61 -14.77 -0.16 10.03
CA GLY A 61 -13.64 -1.03 9.83
C GLY A 61 -12.33 -0.41 10.32
N PHE A 62 -11.39 -1.27 10.70
CA PHE A 62 -10.05 -0.87 11.07
C PHE A 62 -9.06 -1.98 10.71
N ALA A 63 -7.78 -1.62 10.61
CA ALA A 63 -6.71 -2.59 10.44
C ALA A 63 -5.48 -2.16 11.22
N HIS A 64 -4.74 -3.14 11.70
CA HIS A 64 -3.37 -2.95 12.13
C HIS A 64 -2.46 -3.37 10.98
N VAL A 65 -1.76 -2.40 10.40
CA VAL A 65 -0.85 -2.62 9.27
C VAL A 65 0.61 -2.50 9.74
N ARG A 66 1.45 -3.44 9.30
CA ARG A 66 2.90 -3.34 9.41
C ARG A 66 3.52 -3.38 8.02
N VAL A 67 4.24 -2.32 7.65
CA VAL A 67 4.99 -2.23 6.39
C VAL A 67 6.44 -2.62 6.67
N ASN A 68 6.83 -3.82 6.27
CA ASN A 68 8.16 -4.38 6.56
C ASN A 68 9.22 -4.03 5.50
N SER A 69 8.79 -3.69 4.29
CA SER A 69 9.67 -3.40 3.16
C SER A 69 9.08 -2.30 2.28
N PRO A 70 9.94 -1.53 1.58
CA PRO A 70 9.47 -0.53 0.63
C PRO A 70 8.79 -1.19 -0.58
N LEU A 71 7.85 -0.45 -1.16
CA LEU A 71 7.29 -0.71 -2.48
C LEU A 71 7.72 0.43 -3.41
N TYR A 72 8.11 0.10 -4.64
CA TYR A 72 8.56 1.07 -5.63
C TYR A 72 7.45 1.40 -6.62
N ASP A 73 7.56 2.57 -7.27
CA ASP A 73 6.66 2.94 -8.35
C ASP A 73 6.70 1.89 -9.47
N GLU A 74 5.55 1.64 -10.09
CA GLU A 74 5.34 0.62 -11.13
C GLU A 74 5.63 -0.84 -10.71
N GLN A 75 5.95 -1.09 -9.44
CA GLN A 75 6.17 -2.44 -8.95
C GLN A 75 4.85 -3.20 -8.84
N ALA A 76 4.78 -4.37 -9.47
CA ALA A 76 3.66 -5.30 -9.26
C ALA A 76 3.64 -5.83 -7.82
N PHE A 77 2.45 -5.95 -7.24
CA PHE A 77 2.23 -6.53 -5.93
C PHE A 77 1.00 -7.43 -5.91
N GLU A 78 1.00 -8.35 -4.95
CA GLU A 78 -0.12 -9.25 -4.66
C GLU A 78 -0.51 -9.11 -3.17
N ILE A 79 -1.78 -9.30 -2.89
CA ILE A 79 -2.38 -9.34 -1.56
C ILE A 79 -3.01 -10.71 -1.39
N HIS A 80 -2.50 -11.44 -0.42
CA HIS A 80 -3.03 -12.74 -0.01
C HIS A 80 -3.86 -12.56 1.25
N ILE A 81 -5.10 -13.01 1.20
CA ILE A 81 -6.00 -12.98 2.35
C ILE A 81 -6.06 -14.38 2.93
N GLU A 82 -5.72 -14.47 4.21
CA GLU A 82 -5.66 -15.72 4.94
C GLU A 82 -6.53 -15.63 6.19
N ASN A 83 -6.97 -16.78 6.71
CA ASN A 83 -7.64 -16.90 8.00
C ASN A 83 -8.85 -15.95 8.18
N GLN A 84 -9.69 -15.84 7.16
CA GLN A 84 -10.93 -15.05 7.26
C GLN A 84 -11.87 -15.67 8.30
N ILE A 85 -12.27 -14.86 9.27
CA ILE A 85 -13.25 -15.22 10.28
C ILE A 85 -14.60 -14.69 9.79
N GLY A 86 -15.59 -15.58 9.69
CA GLY A 86 -16.95 -15.25 9.26
C GLY A 86 -17.83 -14.78 10.41
#